data_AF-A0AA37GY52-F1
#
_entry.id   AF-A0AA37GY52-F1
#
_cell.length_a   1.000
_cell.length_b   1.000
_cell.length_c   1.000
_cell.angle_alpha   90.00
_cell.angle_beta   90.00
_cell.angle_gamma   90.00
#
_symmetry.space_group_name_H-M   'P 1'
#
loop_
_entity.id
_entity.type
_entity.pdbx_description
1 polymer ?
#
loop_
_entity_poly.entity_id
_entity_poly.type
_entity_poly.pdbx_seq_one_letter_code
_entity_poly.pdbx_strand_id
1 'polypeptide(L)'
;MHHLACEYAKGLHLHSLDGNDYFAATGSTSTDDDRKGMWELIQKDLFYHLIYNKPATLYPSLDKWQVNLPWLSFDSPPDNGDKVTTISFLVRSRLTFILIHFFHTLEKLEDESEAIGAIEPICHEVELLFEEWGIENWIQRSLHDQIDLWILADLILAGYTTIIFMLRKATLLNSNSPNPASSDVNIPKTDYATRASRRILDLTYNMLHVWRFPAAEAISYILGAYRAHIAYSHLASNVINSPTPGEMVEDLQLLDRVAQGIETAAQEESDFLPLARAMQRINAEIRERVNG
;
A
#
# COMPACT_ATOMS: atom_id res chain seq x y z
N MET A 1 1.07 -10.46 16.45
CA MET A 1 -0.31 -10.03 16.12
C MET A 1 -0.72 -10.60 14.75
N HIS A 2 -0.16 -10.16 13.61
CA HIS A 2 -0.51 -10.67 12.26
C HIS A 2 -0.57 -12.20 12.12
N HIS A 3 0.55 -12.90 12.39
CA HIS A 3 0.60 -14.37 12.33
C HIS A 3 -0.44 -15.05 13.22
N LEU A 4 -0.70 -14.50 14.42
CA LEU A 4 -1.73 -15.05 15.31
C LEU A 4 -3.13 -14.89 14.73
N ALA A 5 -3.44 -13.78 14.06
CA ALA A 5 -4.71 -13.59 13.38
C ALA A 5 -4.90 -14.60 12.23
N CYS A 6 -3.84 -14.85 11.46
CA CYS A 6 -3.83 -15.88 10.41
C CYS A 6 -4.07 -17.29 10.97
N GLU A 7 -3.37 -17.66 12.04
CA GLU A 7 -3.56 -18.95 12.69
C GLU A 7 -4.94 -19.08 13.35
N TYR A 8 -5.46 -18.00 13.92
CA TYR A 8 -6.81 -17.96 14.47
C TYR A 8 -7.87 -18.17 13.38
N ALA A 9 -7.74 -17.50 12.23
CA ALA A 9 -8.63 -17.70 11.09
C ALA A 9 -8.60 -19.14 10.56
N LYS A 10 -7.41 -19.78 10.53
CA LYS A 10 -7.29 -21.20 10.21
C LYS A 10 -8.00 -22.08 11.24
N GLY A 11 -7.80 -21.81 12.53
CA GLY A 11 -8.45 -22.54 13.62
C GLY A 11 -9.98 -22.40 13.63
N LEU A 12 -10.49 -21.28 13.15
CA LEU A 12 -11.93 -21.06 12.92
C LEU A 12 -12.45 -21.62 11.58
N HIS A 13 -11.61 -22.31 10.82
CA HIS A 13 -11.95 -22.87 9.50
C HIS A 13 -12.42 -21.82 8.47
N LEU A 14 -12.02 -20.55 8.61
CA LEU A 14 -12.44 -19.47 7.69
C LEU A 14 -11.88 -19.64 6.27
N HIS A 15 -10.86 -20.48 6.09
CA HIS A 15 -10.34 -20.87 4.78
C HIS A 15 -11.25 -21.85 4.01
N SER A 16 -12.31 -22.36 4.66
CA SER A 16 -13.25 -23.35 4.11
C SER A 16 -14.71 -22.88 4.25
N LEU A 17 -14.94 -21.55 4.24
CA LEU A 17 -16.27 -20.95 4.45
C LEU A 17 -17.34 -21.47 3.48
N ASP A 18 -16.96 -21.81 2.26
CA ASP A 18 -17.83 -22.38 1.24
C ASP A 18 -17.67 -23.90 1.08
N GLY A 19 -16.86 -24.50 1.96
CA GLY A 19 -16.65 -25.94 2.06
C GLY A 19 -17.54 -26.61 3.10
N ASN A 20 -17.63 -27.93 3.02
CA ASN A 20 -18.40 -28.73 3.99
C ASN A 20 -17.79 -28.69 5.40
N ASP A 21 -16.48 -28.42 5.50
CA ASP A 21 -15.75 -28.45 6.77
C ASP A 21 -16.16 -27.31 7.71
N TYR A 22 -16.48 -26.12 7.19
CA TYR A 22 -16.87 -24.97 8.01
C TYR A 22 -18.23 -25.18 8.68
N PHE A 23 -19.23 -25.66 7.94
CA PHE A 23 -20.54 -25.99 8.53
C PHE A 23 -20.40 -27.13 9.54
N ALA A 24 -19.59 -28.15 9.25
CA ALA A 24 -19.33 -29.25 10.17
C ALA A 24 -18.66 -28.78 11.47
N ALA A 25 -17.77 -27.78 11.40
CA ALA A 25 -17.06 -27.24 12.55
C ALA A 25 -17.90 -26.25 13.39
N THR A 26 -18.72 -25.41 12.74
CA THR A 26 -19.40 -24.27 13.39
C THR A 26 -20.89 -24.47 13.58
N GLY A 27 -21.53 -25.38 12.83
CA GLY A 27 -22.98 -25.54 12.78
C GLY A 27 -23.72 -24.34 12.17
N SER A 28 -23.01 -23.42 11.52
CA SER A 28 -23.55 -22.18 10.95
C SER A 28 -23.20 -22.05 9.46
N THR A 29 -24.06 -21.38 8.71
CA THR A 29 -23.79 -21.01 7.31
C THR A 29 -22.91 -19.76 7.27
N SER A 30 -21.90 -19.75 6.41
CA SER A 30 -21.03 -18.59 6.21
C SER A 30 -21.79 -17.38 5.69
N THR A 31 -21.41 -16.20 6.19
CA THR A 31 -21.97 -14.91 5.75
C THR A 31 -21.03 -14.22 4.76
N ASP A 32 -21.55 -13.23 4.03
CA ASP A 32 -20.70 -12.39 3.17
C ASP A 32 -19.73 -11.53 3.98
N ASP A 33 -20.06 -11.20 5.23
CA ASP A 33 -19.13 -10.52 6.14
C ASP A 33 -17.95 -11.43 6.52
N ASP A 34 -18.19 -12.74 6.74
CA ASP A 34 -17.12 -13.71 6.97
C ASP A 34 -16.21 -13.83 5.75
N ARG A 35 -16.80 -13.92 4.55
CA ARG A 35 -16.04 -13.96 3.28
C ARG A 35 -15.22 -12.68 3.10
N LYS A 36 -15.82 -11.51 3.32
CA LYS A 36 -15.15 -10.21 3.24
C LYS A 36 -13.97 -10.14 4.20
N GLY A 37 -14.17 -10.49 5.47
CA GLY A 37 -13.11 -10.50 6.47
C GLY A 37 -11.97 -11.45 6.11
N MET A 38 -12.28 -12.61 5.51
CA MET A 38 -11.25 -13.54 5.05
C MET A 38 -10.43 -12.99 3.88
N TRP A 39 -11.08 -12.38 2.89
CA TRP A 39 -10.41 -11.72 1.77
C TRP A 39 -9.54 -10.55 2.22
N GLU A 40 -10.01 -9.74 3.18
CA GLU A 40 -9.20 -8.69 3.79
C GLU A 40 -7.97 -9.25 4.50
N LEU A 41 -8.09 -10.38 5.21
CA LEU A 41 -6.98 -11.03 5.88
C LEU A 41 -5.93 -11.58 4.88
N ILE A 42 -6.38 -12.18 3.76
CA ILE A 42 -5.49 -12.60 2.67
C ILE A 42 -4.69 -11.42 2.15
N GLN A 43 -5.38 -10.31 1.85
CA GLN A 43 -4.74 -9.11 1.35
C GLN A 43 -3.68 -8.60 2.35
N LYS A 44 -4.02 -8.55 3.65
CA LYS A 44 -3.08 -8.10 4.68
C LYS A 44 -1.89 -9.05 4.83
N ASP A 45 -2.06 -10.37 4.68
CA ASP A 45 -0.96 -11.35 4.72
C ASP A 45 0.03 -11.17 3.57
N LEU A 46 -0.49 -10.99 2.34
CA LEU A 46 0.35 -10.69 1.17
C LEU A 46 1.05 -9.33 1.31
N PHE A 47 0.33 -8.31 1.78
CA PHE A 47 0.90 -6.98 1.99
C PHE A 47 2.00 -6.99 3.07
N TYR A 48 1.81 -7.78 4.12
CA TYR A 48 2.80 -7.97 5.17
C TYR A 48 4.03 -8.74 4.65
N HIS A 49 3.83 -9.75 3.80
CA HIS A 49 4.91 -10.45 3.12
C HIS A 49 5.70 -9.53 2.19
N LEU A 50 5.00 -8.65 1.47
CA LEU A 50 5.58 -7.65 0.58
C LEU A 50 6.45 -6.65 1.34
N ILE A 51 5.91 -6.01 2.38
CA ILE A 51 6.59 -4.92 3.11
C ILE A 51 7.70 -5.43 4.03
N TYR A 52 7.43 -6.48 4.81
CA TYR A 52 8.32 -6.92 5.88
C TYR A 52 9.26 -8.04 5.48
N ASN A 53 9.12 -8.56 4.25
CA ASN A 53 9.86 -9.72 3.77
C ASN A 53 9.74 -10.95 4.71
N LYS A 54 8.61 -11.08 5.40
CA LYS A 54 8.31 -12.22 6.28
C LYS A 54 7.45 -13.21 5.52
N PRO A 55 7.67 -14.53 5.62
CA PRO A 55 6.84 -15.52 4.92
C PRO A 55 5.35 -15.27 5.18
N ALA A 56 4.56 -15.23 4.11
CA ALA A 56 3.11 -15.19 4.18
C ALA A 56 2.58 -16.47 4.85
N THR A 57 1.63 -16.32 5.77
CA THR A 57 1.09 -17.45 6.55
C THR A 57 -0.02 -18.19 5.80
N LEU A 58 -0.71 -17.48 4.90
CA LEU A 58 -1.91 -17.93 4.19
C LEU A 58 -1.61 -18.25 2.72
N TYR A 59 -0.79 -17.42 2.07
CA TYR A 59 -0.42 -17.55 0.65
C TYR A 59 0.03 -18.97 0.22
N PRO A 60 0.88 -19.71 0.96
CA PRO A 60 1.33 -21.04 0.52
C PRO A 60 0.23 -22.11 0.44
N SER A 61 -0.95 -21.82 0.97
CA SER A 61 -2.10 -22.74 0.99
C SER A 61 -3.32 -22.20 0.24
N LEU A 62 -3.17 -21.05 -0.44
CA LEU A 62 -4.29 -20.33 -1.03
C LEU A 62 -5.04 -21.16 -2.09
N ASP A 63 -4.33 -22.06 -2.78
CA ASP A 63 -4.87 -23.01 -3.76
C ASP A 63 -5.87 -24.02 -3.18
N LYS A 64 -5.82 -24.25 -1.86
CA LYS A 64 -6.67 -25.23 -1.15
C LYS A 64 -7.89 -24.61 -0.52
N TRP A 65 -8.02 -23.29 -0.58
CA TRP A 65 -9.05 -22.57 0.13
C TRP A 65 -10.37 -22.54 -0.65
N GLN A 66 -11.46 -22.65 0.10
CA GLN A 66 -12.83 -22.68 -0.41
C GLN A 66 -13.55 -21.45 0.14
N VAL A 67 -13.21 -20.29 -0.42
CA VAL A 67 -13.79 -18.99 -0.06
C VAL A 67 -14.11 -18.21 -1.33
N ASN A 68 -15.40 -18.06 -1.62
CA ASN A 68 -15.92 -17.27 -2.73
C ASN A 68 -15.77 -15.77 -2.43
N LEU A 69 -15.80 -14.95 -3.48
CA LEU A 69 -15.91 -13.50 -3.30
C LEU A 69 -17.32 -13.16 -2.78
N PRO A 70 -17.43 -12.26 -1.78
CA PRO A 70 -18.71 -11.81 -1.24
C PRO A 70 -19.52 -11.06 -2.31
N TRP A 71 -20.84 -11.02 -2.13
CA TRP A 71 -21.78 -10.30 -3.00
C TRP A 71 -21.79 -10.71 -4.48
N LEU A 72 -21.17 -11.84 -4.84
CA LEU A 72 -21.31 -12.47 -6.16
C LEU A 72 -22.48 -13.46 -6.22
N SER A 73 -23.22 -13.65 -5.13
CA SER A 73 -24.46 -14.42 -5.14
C SER A 73 -25.61 -13.55 -5.63
N PHE A 74 -26.42 -14.09 -6.56
CA PHE A 74 -27.59 -13.38 -7.10
C PHE A 74 -28.61 -12.99 -6.01
N ASP A 75 -28.58 -13.69 -4.87
CA ASP A 75 -29.58 -13.59 -3.81
C ASP A 75 -29.23 -12.54 -2.73
N SER A 76 -28.02 -11.97 -2.76
CA SER A 76 -27.56 -11.00 -1.76
C SER A 76 -26.76 -9.84 -2.39
N PRO A 77 -27.43 -8.94 -3.15
CA PRO A 77 -26.78 -7.77 -3.69
C PRO A 77 -26.27 -6.84 -2.56
N PRO A 78 -25.18 -6.09 -2.79
CA PRO A 78 -24.66 -5.17 -1.79
C PRO A 78 -25.70 -4.07 -1.49
N ASP A 79 -25.71 -3.58 -0.26
CA ASP A 79 -26.61 -2.49 0.13
C ASP A 79 -26.30 -1.23 -0.69
N ASN A 80 -27.35 -0.59 -1.22
CA ASN A 80 -27.24 0.59 -2.08
C ASN A 80 -26.61 1.79 -1.37
N GLY A 81 -26.55 1.77 -0.03
CA GLY A 81 -25.94 2.80 0.80
C GLY A 81 -24.40 2.76 0.85
N ASP A 82 -23.75 1.65 0.48
CA ASP A 82 -22.33 1.42 0.81
C ASP A 82 -21.42 1.28 -0.43
N LYS A 83 -21.66 2.13 -1.44
CA LYS A 83 -21.02 2.04 -2.77
C LYS A 83 -19.50 2.14 -2.72
N VAL A 84 -18.96 3.02 -1.87
CA VAL A 84 -17.51 3.21 -1.73
C VAL A 84 -16.87 1.96 -1.11
N THR A 85 -17.49 1.36 -0.10
CA THR A 85 -17.02 0.10 0.49
C THR A 85 -17.06 -1.03 -0.53
N THR A 86 -18.13 -1.16 -1.31
CA THR A 86 -18.22 -2.19 -2.36
C THR A 86 -17.11 -2.04 -3.40
N ILE A 87 -16.88 -0.82 -3.90
CA ILE A 87 -15.86 -0.56 -4.91
C ILE A 87 -14.46 -0.77 -4.32
N SER A 88 -14.22 -0.27 -3.10
CA SER A 88 -12.97 -0.49 -2.39
C SER A 88 -12.68 -1.97 -2.23
N PHE A 89 -13.69 -2.78 -1.87
CA PHE A 89 -13.57 -4.23 -1.80
C PHE A 89 -13.16 -4.83 -3.15
N LEU A 90 -13.89 -4.54 -4.22
CA LEU A 90 -13.61 -5.10 -5.55
C LEU A 90 -12.21 -4.76 -6.05
N VAL A 91 -11.77 -3.52 -5.84
CA VAL A 91 -10.44 -3.07 -6.23
C VAL A 91 -9.36 -3.73 -5.36
N ARG A 92 -9.59 -3.90 -4.06
CA ARG A 92 -8.68 -4.66 -3.17
C ARG A 92 -8.54 -6.12 -3.55
N SER A 93 -9.65 -6.77 -3.92
CA SER A 93 -9.61 -8.15 -4.41
C SER A 93 -8.78 -8.24 -5.69
N ARG A 94 -8.93 -7.31 -6.64
CA ARG A 94 -8.07 -7.27 -7.84
C ARG A 94 -6.61 -6.99 -7.52
N LEU A 95 -6.32 -6.06 -6.61
CA LEU A 95 -4.96 -5.82 -6.13
C LEU A 95 -4.34 -7.06 -5.47
N THR A 96 -5.15 -7.86 -4.76
CA THR A 96 -4.74 -9.14 -4.18
C THR A 96 -4.29 -10.12 -5.26
N PHE A 97 -5.03 -10.22 -6.37
CA PHE A 97 -4.62 -11.05 -7.51
C PHE A 97 -3.34 -10.56 -8.19
N ILE A 98 -3.17 -9.23 -8.32
CA ILE A 98 -1.92 -8.64 -8.83
C ILE A 98 -0.74 -9.02 -7.92
N LEU A 99 -0.90 -8.97 -6.59
CA LEU A 99 0.13 -9.40 -5.64
C LEU A 99 0.46 -10.88 -5.75
N ILE A 100 -0.54 -11.74 -5.93
CA ILE A 100 -0.34 -13.18 -6.16
C ILE A 100 0.43 -13.41 -7.46
N HIS A 101 0.05 -12.71 -8.54
CA HIS A 101 0.77 -12.75 -9.81
C HIS A 101 2.22 -12.30 -9.64
N PHE A 102 2.46 -11.20 -8.92
CA PHE A 102 3.80 -10.73 -8.58
C PHE A 102 4.64 -11.80 -7.89
N PHE A 103 4.15 -12.43 -6.81
CA PHE A 103 4.93 -13.44 -6.08
C PHE A 103 5.22 -14.68 -6.93
N HIS A 104 4.25 -15.18 -7.70
CA HIS A 104 4.48 -16.28 -8.63
C HIS A 104 5.49 -15.95 -9.74
N THR A 105 5.52 -14.70 -10.20
CA THR A 105 6.52 -14.24 -11.17
C THR A 105 7.89 -14.13 -10.51
N LEU A 106 7.96 -13.57 -9.31
CA LEU A 106 9.20 -13.43 -8.54
C LEU A 106 9.87 -14.78 -8.25
N GLU A 107 9.09 -15.80 -7.90
CA GLU A 107 9.58 -17.17 -7.63
C GLU A 107 10.27 -17.84 -8.83
N LYS A 108 10.01 -17.36 -10.05
CA LYS A 108 10.56 -17.93 -11.30
C LYS A 108 11.79 -17.19 -11.82
N LEU A 109 12.08 -16.02 -11.25
CA LEU A 109 13.18 -15.17 -11.69
C LEU A 109 14.47 -15.60 -10.98
N GLU A 110 15.59 -15.56 -11.70
CA GLU A 110 16.92 -15.86 -11.16
C GLU A 110 17.87 -14.65 -11.21
N ASP A 111 17.62 -13.67 -12.09
CA ASP A 111 18.46 -12.48 -12.26
C ASP A 111 17.76 -11.18 -11.85
N GLU A 112 18.52 -10.25 -11.26
CA GLU A 112 18.01 -8.97 -10.77
C GLU A 112 17.60 -8.02 -11.92
N SER A 113 18.40 -7.96 -13.00
CA SER A 113 18.11 -7.07 -14.12
C SER A 113 16.90 -7.56 -14.91
N GLU A 114 16.73 -8.88 -15.04
CA GLU A 114 15.52 -9.50 -15.59
C GLU A 114 14.31 -9.24 -14.70
N ALA A 115 14.49 -9.27 -13.37
CA ALA A 115 13.41 -9.08 -12.43
C ALA A 115 12.73 -7.70 -12.56
N ILE A 116 13.49 -6.61 -12.66
CA ILE A 116 12.88 -5.27 -12.79
C ILE A 116 12.00 -5.20 -14.05
N GLY A 117 12.53 -5.64 -15.20
CA GLY A 117 11.80 -5.64 -16.46
C GLY A 117 10.55 -6.52 -16.45
N ALA A 118 10.57 -7.63 -15.71
CA ALA A 118 9.41 -8.51 -15.54
C ALA A 118 8.36 -7.96 -14.55
N ILE A 119 8.78 -7.17 -13.56
CA ILE A 119 7.88 -6.60 -12.53
C ILE A 119 7.25 -5.27 -12.97
N GLU A 120 7.87 -4.50 -13.85
CA GLU A 120 7.30 -3.24 -14.36
C GLU A 120 5.91 -3.39 -14.99
N PRO A 121 5.62 -4.40 -15.85
CA PRO A 121 4.28 -4.66 -16.34
C PRO A 121 3.25 -4.88 -15.23
N ILE A 122 3.64 -5.57 -14.15
CA ILE A 122 2.77 -5.84 -12.99
C ILE A 122 2.51 -4.54 -12.20
N CYS A 123 3.51 -3.64 -12.13
CA CYS A 123 3.31 -2.30 -11.56
C CYS A 123 2.29 -1.49 -12.39
N HIS A 124 2.33 -1.61 -13.71
CA HIS A 124 1.38 -0.96 -14.61
C HIS A 124 -0.06 -1.47 -14.40
N GLU A 125 -0.24 -2.77 -14.15
CA GLU A 125 -1.56 -3.33 -13.82
C GLU A 125 -2.22 -2.64 -12.62
N VAL A 126 -1.44 -2.21 -11.62
CA VAL A 126 -1.95 -1.46 -10.45
C VAL A 126 -2.42 -0.06 -10.85
N GLU A 127 -1.69 0.65 -11.71
CA GLU A 127 -2.10 1.98 -12.18
C GLU A 127 -3.36 1.89 -13.06
N LEU A 128 -3.39 0.92 -13.98
CA LEU A 128 -4.57 0.65 -14.82
C LEU A 128 -5.81 0.30 -13.99
N LEU A 129 -5.63 -0.44 -12.90
CA LEU A 129 -6.72 -0.76 -11.98
C LEU A 129 -7.35 0.51 -11.39
N PHE A 130 -6.55 1.51 -11.00
CA PHE A 130 -7.12 2.76 -10.48
C PHE A 130 -7.77 3.63 -11.55
N GLU A 131 -7.25 3.60 -12.78
CA GLU A 131 -7.83 4.30 -13.91
C GLU A 131 -9.17 3.67 -14.33
N GLU A 132 -9.22 2.35 -14.50
CA GLU A 132 -10.40 1.58 -14.91
C GLU A 132 -11.58 1.81 -13.97
N TRP A 133 -11.33 1.82 -12.66
CA TRP A 133 -12.37 2.05 -11.64
C TRP A 133 -12.62 3.54 -11.37
N GLY A 134 -11.86 4.43 -12.00
CA GLY A 134 -12.01 5.87 -11.89
C GLY A 134 -11.90 6.38 -10.46
N ILE A 135 -10.92 5.88 -9.68
CA ILE A 135 -10.80 6.15 -8.23
C ILE A 135 -10.73 7.66 -7.92
N GLU A 136 -10.09 8.45 -8.79
CA GLU A 136 -10.05 9.91 -8.64
C GLU A 136 -11.47 10.52 -8.68
N ASN A 137 -12.34 10.01 -9.56
CA ASN A 137 -13.73 10.48 -9.64
C ASN A 137 -14.50 10.15 -8.35
N TRP A 138 -14.17 9.05 -7.69
CA TRP A 138 -14.76 8.70 -6.38
C TRP A 138 -14.32 9.67 -5.29
N ILE A 139 -13.03 10.03 -5.24
CA ILE A 139 -12.53 11.06 -4.30
C ILE A 139 -13.29 12.38 -4.49
N GLN A 140 -13.42 12.84 -5.74
CA GLN A 140 -14.09 14.12 -6.01
C GLN A 140 -15.57 14.11 -5.59
N ARG A 141 -16.24 12.96 -5.69
CA ARG A 141 -17.63 12.80 -5.24
C ARG A 141 -17.75 12.72 -3.72
N SER A 142 -16.74 12.19 -3.05
CA SER A 142 -16.75 11.95 -1.60
C SER A 142 -16.09 13.07 -0.79
N LEU A 143 -15.78 14.25 -1.36
CA LEU A 143 -15.09 15.35 -0.65
C LEU A 143 -15.75 15.80 0.68
N HIS A 144 -17.03 15.50 0.88
CA HIS A 144 -17.80 15.86 2.07
C HIS A 144 -18.01 14.69 3.03
N ASP A 145 -17.60 13.47 2.67
CA ASP A 145 -17.69 12.27 3.49
C ASP A 145 -16.29 11.81 3.90
N GLN A 146 -15.97 12.03 5.17
CA GLN A 146 -14.65 11.73 5.73
C GLN A 146 -14.37 10.22 5.77
N ILE A 147 -15.41 9.39 5.93
CA ILE A 147 -15.25 7.93 5.99
C ILE A 147 -14.94 7.41 4.59
N ASP A 148 -15.68 7.85 3.59
CA ASP A 148 -15.43 7.49 2.19
C ASP A 148 -14.03 7.93 1.74
N LEU A 149 -13.63 9.17 2.06
CA LEU A 149 -12.28 9.65 1.75
C LEU A 149 -11.21 8.80 2.42
N TRP A 150 -11.43 8.38 3.67
CA TRP A 150 -10.49 7.50 4.37
C TRP A 150 -10.37 6.14 3.69
N ILE A 151 -11.49 5.52 3.29
CA ILE A 151 -11.51 4.24 2.60
C ILE A 151 -10.80 4.32 1.24
N LEU A 152 -11.04 5.39 0.49
CA LEU A 152 -10.42 5.62 -0.82
C LEU A 152 -8.92 5.96 -0.68
N ALA A 153 -8.54 6.73 0.33
CA ALA A 153 -7.14 7.02 0.62
C ALA A 153 -6.38 5.74 0.98
N ASP A 154 -6.95 4.89 1.83
CA ASP A 154 -6.37 3.58 2.17
C ASP A 154 -6.16 2.72 0.92
N LEU A 155 -7.14 2.71 0.01
CA LEU A 155 -7.04 1.96 -1.24
C LEU A 155 -5.87 2.43 -2.11
N ILE A 156 -5.71 3.75 -2.26
CA ILE A 156 -4.65 4.37 -3.06
C ILE A 156 -3.27 4.12 -2.42
N LEU A 157 -3.16 4.29 -1.10
CA LEU A 157 -1.94 3.98 -0.35
C LEU A 157 -1.56 2.51 -0.56
N ALA A 158 -2.50 1.58 -0.44
CA ALA A 158 -2.23 0.16 -0.65
C ALA A 158 -1.69 -0.15 -2.05
N GLY A 159 -2.26 0.43 -3.11
CA GLY A 159 -1.79 0.19 -4.48
C GLY A 159 -0.42 0.81 -4.75
N TYR A 160 -0.20 2.09 -4.43
CA TYR A 160 1.10 2.71 -4.71
C TYR A 160 2.21 2.20 -3.80
N THR A 161 1.93 1.86 -2.53
CA THR A 161 2.90 1.15 -1.68
C THR A 161 3.22 -0.23 -2.26
N THR A 162 2.23 -0.91 -2.85
CA THR A 162 2.46 -2.19 -3.56
C THR A 162 3.48 -2.01 -4.68
N ILE A 163 3.34 -1.00 -5.54
CA ILE A 163 4.31 -0.69 -6.61
C ILE A 163 5.73 -0.51 -6.05
N ILE A 164 5.88 0.36 -5.05
CA ILE A 164 7.20 0.65 -4.45
C ILE A 164 7.88 -0.61 -3.92
N PHE A 165 7.14 -1.46 -3.20
CA PHE A 165 7.73 -2.64 -2.59
C PHE A 165 7.89 -3.82 -3.56
N MET A 166 7.09 -3.92 -4.62
CA MET A 166 7.32 -4.89 -5.70
C MET A 166 8.66 -4.61 -6.38
N LEU A 167 8.90 -3.35 -6.75
CA LEU A 167 10.16 -2.90 -7.36
C LEU A 167 11.34 -3.08 -6.40
N ARG A 168 11.16 -2.76 -5.12
CA ARG A 168 12.18 -2.98 -4.09
C ARG A 168 12.54 -4.46 -3.93
N LYS A 169 11.55 -5.35 -3.98
CA LYS A 169 11.80 -6.79 -3.92
C LYS A 169 12.53 -7.31 -5.16
N ALA A 170 12.19 -6.79 -6.35
CA ALA A 170 12.88 -7.15 -7.59
C ALA A 170 14.39 -6.88 -7.51
N THR A 171 14.81 -5.75 -6.92
CA THR A 171 16.24 -5.42 -6.70
C THR A 171 16.92 -6.28 -5.62
N LEU A 172 16.16 -7.06 -4.85
CA LEU A 172 16.69 -7.87 -3.75
C LEU A 172 16.74 -9.37 -4.09
N LEU A 173 16.39 -9.76 -5.31
CA LEU A 173 16.22 -11.16 -5.76
C LEU A 173 17.43 -12.06 -5.44
N ASN A 174 18.64 -11.50 -5.38
CA ASN A 174 19.90 -12.22 -5.11
C ASN A 174 20.69 -11.69 -3.91
N SER A 175 20.11 -10.78 -3.13
CA SER A 175 20.81 -10.23 -1.96
C SER A 175 20.75 -11.24 -0.80
N ASN A 176 21.78 -12.08 -0.67
CA ASN A 176 22.08 -12.85 0.55
C ASN A 176 22.41 -11.95 1.75
N SER A 177 22.19 -10.64 1.66
CA SER A 177 22.48 -9.72 2.73
C SER A 177 21.35 -9.79 3.76
N PRO A 178 21.64 -10.07 5.04
CA PRO A 178 20.69 -9.91 6.14
C PRO A 178 20.48 -8.41 6.43
N ASN A 179 20.48 -7.57 5.41
CA ASN A 179 20.32 -6.15 5.60
C ASN A 179 18.87 -5.91 6.02
N PRO A 180 18.65 -5.28 7.19
CA PRO A 180 17.31 -4.96 7.63
C PRO A 180 16.64 -4.13 6.54
N ALA A 181 15.30 -4.17 6.51
CA ALA A 181 14.42 -3.39 5.64
C ALA A 181 14.57 -1.85 5.78
N SER A 182 15.70 -1.36 6.29
CA SER A 182 16.04 -0.02 6.74
C SER A 182 16.96 0.77 5.81
N SER A 183 17.53 0.21 4.73
CA SER A 183 18.20 1.06 3.73
C SER A 183 17.25 1.42 2.57
N ASP A 184 17.00 2.72 2.42
CA ASP A 184 16.25 3.36 1.33
C ASP A 184 16.94 3.21 -0.05
N VAL A 185 18.13 2.59 -0.08
CA VAL A 185 19.03 2.45 -1.24
C VAL A 185 18.52 1.44 -2.28
N ASN A 186 17.47 0.66 -1.96
CA ASN A 186 17.06 -0.50 -2.76
C ASN A 186 15.79 -0.26 -3.60
N ILE A 187 15.45 0.98 -3.98
CA ILE A 187 14.35 1.21 -4.91
C ILE A 187 14.94 1.62 -6.25
N PRO A 188 14.68 0.87 -7.33
CA PRO A 188 15.19 1.23 -8.64
C PRO A 188 14.57 2.57 -9.08
N LYS A 189 15.36 3.40 -9.76
CA LYS A 189 14.93 4.70 -10.28
C LYS A 189 14.12 4.53 -11.57
N THR A 190 12.98 3.87 -11.46
CA THR A 190 12.03 3.71 -12.56
C THR A 190 10.98 4.81 -12.53
N ASP A 191 10.33 5.05 -13.67
CA ASP A 191 9.22 6.00 -13.73
C ASP A 191 8.06 5.58 -12.82
N TYR A 192 7.82 4.27 -12.68
CA TYR A 192 6.80 3.72 -11.78
C TYR A 192 7.10 4.04 -10.32
N ALA A 193 8.36 3.86 -9.86
CA ALA A 193 8.74 4.20 -8.50
C ALA A 193 8.57 5.70 -8.21
N THR A 194 8.95 6.54 -9.18
CA THR A 194 8.83 8.00 -9.07
C THR A 194 7.37 8.44 -9.03
N ARG A 195 6.52 7.94 -9.95
CA ARG A 195 5.08 8.25 -9.98
C ARG A 195 4.37 7.77 -8.72
N ALA A 196 4.63 6.53 -8.29
CA ALA A 196 4.06 5.99 -7.06
C ALA A 196 4.47 6.81 -5.83
N SER A 197 5.73 7.23 -5.77
CA SER A 197 6.22 8.09 -4.67
C SER A 197 5.50 9.43 -4.65
N ARG A 198 5.38 10.11 -5.80
CA ARG A 198 4.62 11.37 -5.92
C ARG A 198 3.19 11.19 -5.45
N ARG A 199 2.50 10.14 -5.91
CA ARG A 199 1.11 9.85 -5.55
C ARG A 199 0.91 9.62 -4.05
N ILE A 200 1.81 8.87 -3.40
CA ILE A 200 1.78 8.66 -1.94
C ILE A 200 1.96 9.98 -1.20
N LEU A 201 2.90 10.83 -1.64
CA LEU A 201 3.20 12.10 -0.99
C LEU A 201 2.09 13.15 -1.21
N ASP A 202 1.51 13.23 -2.40
CA ASP A 202 0.36 14.10 -2.68
C ASP A 202 -0.83 13.68 -1.81
N LEU A 203 -1.08 12.38 -1.68
CA LEU A 203 -2.14 11.87 -0.80
C LEU A 203 -1.83 12.16 0.67
N THR A 204 -0.57 12.04 1.09
CA THR A 204 -0.13 12.41 2.44
C THR A 204 -0.44 13.87 2.74
N TYR A 205 -0.10 14.76 1.80
CA TYR A 205 -0.42 16.18 1.90
C TYR A 205 -1.94 16.41 1.99
N ASN A 206 -2.72 15.75 1.12
CA ASN A 206 -4.18 15.89 1.12
C ASN A 206 -4.81 15.43 2.44
N MET A 207 -4.41 14.26 2.95
CA MET A 207 -4.93 13.72 4.21
C MET A 207 -4.65 14.66 5.40
N LEU A 208 -3.45 15.23 5.49
CA LEU A 208 -3.06 16.08 6.61
C LEU A 208 -3.60 17.51 6.50
N HIS A 209 -3.60 18.10 5.29
CA HIS A 209 -3.88 19.53 5.13
C HIS A 209 -5.20 19.87 4.48
N VAL A 210 -5.58 19.12 3.44
CA VAL A 210 -6.77 19.43 2.63
C VAL A 210 -8.01 18.85 3.31
N TRP A 211 -7.98 17.55 3.61
CA TRP A 211 -9.06 16.85 4.30
C TRP A 211 -8.99 16.98 5.81
N ARG A 212 -7.81 17.34 6.34
CA ARG A 212 -7.57 17.60 7.77
C ARG A 212 -8.00 16.44 8.65
N PHE A 213 -7.61 15.23 8.25
CA PHE A 213 -7.78 14.07 9.10
C PHE A 213 -7.01 14.25 10.42
N PRO A 214 -7.47 13.60 11.51
CA PRO A 214 -6.74 13.59 12.78
C PRO A 214 -5.27 13.23 12.58
N ALA A 215 -4.39 14.14 13.00
CA ALA A 215 -2.99 14.10 12.65
C ALA A 215 -2.29 12.84 13.17
N ALA A 216 -2.57 12.43 14.41
CA ALA A 216 -1.95 11.26 15.02
C ALA A 216 -2.27 9.97 14.25
N GLU A 217 -3.55 9.77 13.93
CA GLU A 217 -4.05 8.62 13.20
C GLU A 217 -3.52 8.62 11.78
N ALA A 218 -3.65 9.75 11.06
CA ALA A 218 -3.19 9.86 9.67
C ALA A 218 -1.68 9.60 9.55
N ILE A 219 -0.84 10.22 10.39
CA ILE A 219 0.61 10.05 10.35
C ILE A 219 1.01 8.61 10.72
N SER A 220 0.44 8.07 11.79
CA SER A 220 0.71 6.68 12.20
C SER A 220 0.33 5.69 11.10
N TYR A 221 -0.76 5.96 10.39
CA TYR A 221 -1.22 5.14 9.29
C TYR A 221 -0.31 5.24 8.06
N ILE A 222 -0.09 6.46 7.56
CA ILE A 222 0.68 6.74 6.36
C ILE A 222 2.14 6.28 6.50
N LEU A 223 2.76 6.56 7.65
CA LEU A 223 4.19 6.27 7.85
C LEU A 223 4.45 4.93 8.53
N GLY A 224 3.56 4.50 9.42
CA GLY A 224 3.69 3.23 10.13
C GLY A 224 3.22 2.06 9.27
N ALA A 225 1.97 2.10 8.79
CA ALA A 225 1.38 1.00 8.02
C ALA A 225 1.87 1.00 6.56
N TYR A 226 1.85 2.15 5.90
CA TYR A 226 2.17 2.28 4.47
C TYR A 226 3.60 2.70 4.15
N ARG A 227 4.39 2.99 5.19
CA ARG A 227 5.82 3.29 5.06
C ARG A 227 6.13 4.45 4.10
N ALA A 228 5.27 5.47 4.03
CA ALA A 228 5.43 6.57 3.07
C ALA A 228 6.74 7.37 3.20
N HIS A 229 7.48 7.24 4.32
CA HIS A 229 8.85 7.76 4.43
C HIS A 229 9.79 7.18 3.37
N ILE A 230 9.54 5.97 2.89
CA ILE A 230 10.31 5.34 1.81
C ILE A 230 10.07 6.06 0.48
N ALA A 231 8.81 6.40 0.17
CA ALA A 231 8.48 7.22 -0.99
C ALA A 231 9.10 8.62 -0.89
N TYR A 232 9.09 9.21 0.31
CA TYR A 232 9.77 10.48 0.58
C TYR A 232 11.28 10.40 0.30
N SER A 233 11.95 9.40 0.88
CA SER A 233 13.39 9.17 0.67
C SER A 233 13.74 8.90 -0.79
N HIS A 234 12.90 8.13 -1.51
CA HIS A 234 13.11 7.86 -2.93
C HIS A 234 13.08 9.16 -3.75
N LEU A 235 12.05 9.98 -3.56
CA LEU A 235 11.91 11.23 -4.30
C LEU A 235 13.02 12.23 -3.94
N ALA A 236 13.35 12.35 -2.65
CA ALA A 236 14.49 13.14 -2.17
C ALA A 236 15.82 12.69 -2.82
N SER A 237 16.08 11.37 -2.84
CA SER A 237 17.28 10.79 -3.44
C SER A 237 17.34 11.05 -4.95
N ASN A 238 16.21 11.03 -5.66
CA ASN A 238 16.18 11.37 -7.08
C ASN A 238 16.61 12.83 -7.31
N VAL A 239 16.13 13.77 -6.49
CA VAL A 239 16.53 15.18 -6.59
C VAL A 239 18.01 15.39 -6.24
N ILE A 240 18.48 14.81 -5.12
CA ILE A 240 19.87 14.96 -4.64
C ILE A 240 20.89 14.48 -5.69
N ASN A 241 20.54 13.41 -6.40
CA ASN A 241 21.42 12.76 -7.37
C ASN A 241 21.14 13.19 -8.82
N SER A 242 20.21 14.12 -9.04
CA SER A 242 19.92 14.60 -10.38
C SER A 242 21.06 15.49 -10.89
N PRO A 243 21.50 15.33 -12.15
CA PRO A 243 22.44 16.27 -12.76
C PRO A 243 21.80 17.65 -13.02
N THR A 244 20.47 17.72 -13.05
CA THR A 244 19.67 18.93 -13.26
C THR A 244 18.61 19.10 -12.17
N PRO A 245 18.99 19.35 -10.89
CA PRO A 245 18.02 19.46 -9.79
C PRO A 245 16.97 20.55 -10.00
N GLY A 246 17.32 21.61 -10.73
CA GLY A 246 16.40 22.70 -11.10
C GLY A 246 15.26 22.28 -12.04
N GLU A 247 15.33 21.12 -12.67
CA GLU A 247 14.21 20.56 -13.45
C GLU A 247 13.22 19.77 -12.57
N MET A 248 13.57 19.51 -11.30
CA MET A 248 12.76 18.74 -10.35
C MET A 248 12.03 19.63 -9.32
N VAL A 249 11.69 20.86 -9.70
CA VAL A 249 11.06 21.85 -8.81
C VAL A 249 9.73 21.38 -8.24
N GLU A 250 8.93 20.66 -9.02
CA GLU A 250 7.65 20.12 -8.54
C GLU A 250 7.84 19.10 -7.42
N ASP A 251 8.87 18.24 -7.53
CA ASP A 251 9.21 17.25 -6.52
C ASP A 251 9.72 17.91 -5.23
N LEU A 252 10.53 18.96 -5.35
CA LEU A 252 10.96 19.78 -4.22
C LEU A 252 9.79 20.40 -3.48
N GLN A 253 8.86 21.01 -4.22
CA GLN A 253 7.66 21.61 -3.65
C GLN A 253 6.78 20.58 -2.96
N LEU A 254 6.67 19.37 -3.51
CA LEU A 254 5.93 18.29 -2.89
C LEU A 254 6.58 17.83 -1.58
N LEU A 255 7.90 17.61 -1.58
CA LEU A 255 8.65 17.26 -0.37
C LEU A 255 8.49 18.32 0.73
N ASP A 256 8.57 19.60 0.36
CA ASP A 256 8.37 20.72 1.29
C ASP A 256 6.96 20.77 1.86
N ARG A 257 5.94 20.60 1.03
CA ARG A 257 4.53 20.58 1.45
C ARG A 257 4.25 19.46 2.46
N VAL A 258 4.81 18.27 2.23
CA VAL A 258 4.66 17.14 3.15
C VAL A 258 5.41 17.39 4.46
N ALA A 259 6.67 17.85 4.39
CA ALA A 259 7.47 18.15 5.58
C ALA A 259 6.77 19.19 6.49
N GLN A 260 6.21 20.24 5.90
CA GLN A 260 5.45 21.26 6.63
C GLN A 260 4.18 20.69 7.28
N GLY A 261 3.53 19.70 6.66
CA GLY A 261 2.37 19.02 7.26
C GLY A 261 2.70 18.20 8.48
N ILE A 262 3.78 17.42 8.37
CA ILE A 262 4.28 16.64 9.49
C ILE A 262 4.78 17.57 10.61
N GLU A 263 5.40 18.70 10.28
CA GLU A 263 5.77 19.72 11.29
C GLU A 263 4.56 20.31 12.01
N THR A 264 3.53 20.69 11.26
CA THR A 264 2.30 21.25 11.85
C THR A 264 1.66 20.24 12.80
N ALA A 265 1.53 18.99 12.36
CA ALA A 265 1.04 17.90 13.20
C ALA A 265 1.93 17.63 14.43
N ALA A 266 3.25 17.76 14.29
CA ALA A 266 4.18 17.56 15.40
C ALA A 266 4.10 18.66 16.48
N GLN A 267 3.48 19.80 16.18
CA GLN A 267 3.20 20.84 17.17
C GLN A 267 2.03 20.44 18.08
N GLU A 268 1.08 19.68 17.55
CA GLU A 268 -0.07 19.13 18.28
C GLU A 268 0.33 17.85 19.02
N GLU A 269 1.16 17.01 18.38
CA GLU A 269 1.56 15.69 18.86
C GLU A 269 3.09 15.55 18.87
N SER A 270 3.69 15.74 20.05
CA SER A 270 5.15 15.82 20.20
C SER A 270 5.91 14.56 19.77
N ASP A 271 5.23 13.42 19.72
CA ASP A 271 5.80 12.13 19.31
C ASP A 271 6.29 12.14 17.84
N PHE A 272 5.76 13.04 17.00
CA PHE A 272 6.18 13.17 15.59
C PHE A 272 7.32 14.16 15.38
N LEU A 273 7.78 14.86 16.42
CA LEU A 273 8.85 15.86 16.31
C LEU A 273 10.17 15.30 15.73
N PRO A 274 10.64 14.09 16.08
CA PRO A 274 11.85 13.53 15.48
C PRO A 274 11.74 13.37 13.96
N LEU A 275 10.57 12.97 13.48
CA LEU A 275 10.29 12.78 12.07
C LEU A 275 10.21 14.11 11.32
N ALA A 276 9.50 15.10 11.87
CA ALA A 276 9.43 16.45 11.29
C ALA A 276 10.84 17.02 11.08
N ARG A 277 11.70 16.91 12.11
CA ARG A 277 13.10 17.35 12.03
C ARG A 277 13.91 16.61 10.98
N ALA A 278 13.67 15.31 10.79
CA ALA A 278 14.37 14.53 9.77
C ALA A 278 14.01 15.01 8.36
N MET A 279 12.71 15.17 8.07
CA MET A 279 12.23 15.66 6.78
C MET A 279 12.73 17.08 6.48
N GLN A 280 12.71 17.98 7.47
CA GLN A 280 13.24 19.34 7.33
C GLN A 280 14.74 19.35 7.00
N ARG A 281 15.53 18.50 7.66
CA ARG A 281 16.98 18.38 7.39
C ARG A 281 17.25 17.90 5.97
N ILE A 282 16.51 16.89 5.52
CA ILE A 282 16.62 16.38 4.15
C ILE A 282 16.32 17.52 3.16
N ASN A 283 15.24 18.27 3.35
CA ASN A 283 14.90 19.35 2.43
C ASN A 283 15.90 20.50 2.45
N ALA A 284 16.49 20.81 3.61
CA ALA A 284 17.55 21.80 3.71
C ALA A 284 18.78 21.38 2.89
N GLU A 285 19.23 20.13 3.03
CA GLU A 285 20.34 19.58 2.25
C GLU A 285 20.06 19.62 0.73
N ILE A 286 18.83 19.29 0.34
CA ILE A 286 18.43 19.36 -1.06
C ILE A 286 18.51 20.80 -1.58
N ARG A 287 17.98 21.78 -0.83
CA ARG A 287 18.00 23.19 -1.24
C ARG A 287 19.42 23.75 -1.35
N GLU A 288 20.33 23.34 -0.47
CA GLU A 288 21.73 23.72 -0.57
C GLU A 288 22.36 23.25 -1.88
N ARG A 289 22.04 22.02 -2.34
CA ARG A 289 22.51 21.51 -3.63
C ARG A 289 21.86 22.16 -4.85
N VAL A 290 20.60 22.57 -4.75
CA VAL A 290 19.87 23.20 -5.88
C VAL A 290 20.33 24.63 -6.10
N ASN A 291 20.69 25.35 -5.02
CA ASN A 291 21.04 26.77 -5.06
C ASN A 291 22.56 27.06 -5.07
N GLY A 292 23.40 26.06 -4.80
CA GLY A 292 24.86 26.16 -4.79
C GLY A 292 25.49 25.75 -6.11
#